data_AF-A0A3A8N1N2-F1
#
_entry.id   AF-A0A3A8N1N2-F1
#
_cell.length_a   1.000
_cell.length_b   1.000
_cell.length_c   1.000
_cell.angle_alpha   90.00
_cell.angle_beta   90.00
_cell.angle_gamma   90.00
#
_symmetry.space_group_name_H-M   'P 1'
#
loop_
_entity.id
_entity.type
_entity.pdbx_description
1 polymer ?
#
loop_
_entity_poly.entity_id
_entity_poly.type
_entity_poly.pdbx_seq_one_letter_code
_entity_poly.pdbx_strand_id
1 'polypeptide(L)'
;MAASDTLPSENPLPAILGFVGFRRRSGRYGSATQLLWNRLENDASIYELCKVRGYLTEEDRVILEQCKQRLEVARRCLDRQFWRWSFAFWQIIHEVDGLLLLVMPQHMLLPHALEIQQQFERRVTDSGQKTLWLGSERTPGPVPQCVRFLRGEALPPGDPDASLSEAERLARCRHVLRGAQGVINDRVDKTFWQLSINVSIQVLSTLLLITLSLLALLGFNRSLVADWPDTLVPQGLLLLSLMGAAGAVVSNMLSKERFVVATGATSRFFAYHLLVKPVIGAFAALTLLLVEQSNLLLAVVPRDATPPASVSAPVAAERPGEPSAEPSLEAPEPSANAAASGDAGYNSALLNIVVKDWRAVFFTLAALSVVAGYFADRFLSSIMNNVLSRLLGQSEKLLPSSTPPEAGSLSRRTELK
;
A
#
# COMPACT_ATOMS: atom_id res chain seq x y z
N MET A 1 4.47 17.88 7.56
CA MET A 1 4.87 19.24 7.98
C MET A 1 5.27 19.17 9.43
N ALA A 2 6.57 19.19 9.71
CA ALA A 2 7.11 19.29 11.07
C ALA A 2 7.98 20.55 11.10
N ALA A 3 7.61 21.50 11.94
CA ALA A 3 8.37 22.72 12.20
C ALA A 3 9.55 22.35 13.11
N SER A 4 10.76 22.31 12.56
CA SER A 4 12.01 22.23 13.33
C SER A 4 13.19 22.57 12.42
N ASP A 5 13.29 23.82 11.97
CA ASP A 5 14.46 24.30 11.21
C ASP A 5 14.77 25.79 11.48
N THR A 6 14.64 26.22 12.74
CA THR A 6 15.04 27.58 13.15
C THR A 6 15.78 27.57 14.48
N LEU A 7 16.96 26.96 14.52
CA LEU A 7 17.95 27.30 15.54
C LEU A 7 19.16 27.94 14.84
N PRO A 8 19.57 29.16 15.24
CA PRO A 8 20.72 29.84 14.66
C PRO A 8 22.01 29.07 14.96
N SER A 9 22.89 29.00 13.96
CA SER A 9 24.12 28.19 13.95
C SER A 9 25.27 28.72 14.82
N GLU A 10 25.05 29.77 15.61
CA GLU A 10 26.16 30.57 16.16
C GLU A 10 26.39 30.45 17.67
N ASN A 11 25.64 29.62 18.39
CA ASN A 11 25.98 29.34 19.80
C ASN A 11 26.76 28.02 19.92
N PRO A 12 27.97 28.02 20.52
CA PRO A 12 28.63 26.77 20.88
C PRO A 12 27.73 26.01 21.85
N LEU A 13 27.33 24.80 21.45
CA LEU A 13 26.47 23.95 22.27
C LEU A 13 27.12 23.74 23.64
N PRO A 14 26.37 23.85 24.75
CA PRO A 14 26.92 23.63 26.08
C PRO A 14 27.58 22.25 26.15
N ALA A 15 28.80 22.19 26.69
CA ALA A 15 29.66 20.99 26.74
C ALA A 15 28.95 19.75 27.31
N ILE A 16 27.88 19.94 28.08
CA ILE A 16 27.02 18.89 28.63
C ILE A 16 26.37 18.04 27.53
N LEU A 17 26.02 18.60 26.37
CA LEU A 17 25.48 17.81 25.24
C LEU A 17 26.56 16.94 24.57
N GLY A 18 27.84 17.30 24.71
CA GLY A 18 28.95 16.47 24.26
C GLY A 18 29.13 15.19 25.09
N PHE A 19 28.71 15.21 26.36
CA PHE A 19 28.76 14.03 27.24
C PHE A 19 27.57 13.06 27.05
N VAL A 20 26.48 13.51 26.42
CA VAL A 20 25.30 12.66 26.14
C VAL A 20 25.42 11.91 24.80
N GLY A 21 26.61 11.84 24.21
CA GLY A 21 26.85 10.99 23.03
C GLY A 21 26.16 11.44 21.75
N PHE A 22 25.49 12.60 21.72
CA PHE A 22 24.95 13.22 20.50
C PHE A 22 26.08 13.81 19.66
N ARG A 23 26.96 12.95 19.14
CA ARG A 23 27.93 13.35 18.13
C ARG A 23 27.16 13.46 16.82
N ARG A 24 26.51 14.62 16.60
CA ARG A 24 25.85 14.99 15.34
C ARG A 24 26.84 14.68 14.20
N ARG A 25 26.64 13.57 13.49
CA ARG A 25 27.40 13.24 12.27
C ARG A 25 26.98 14.27 11.22
N SER A 26 27.68 15.40 11.23
CA SER A 26 27.33 16.60 10.49
C SER A 26 27.35 16.35 8.98
N GLY A 27 26.22 16.63 8.33
CA GLY A 27 26.15 17.03 6.92
C GLY A 27 25.78 15.98 5.87
N ARG A 28 25.88 14.66 6.13
CA ARG A 28 25.68 13.64 5.06
C ARG A 28 24.43 12.78 5.16
N TYR A 29 23.71 12.80 6.27
CA TYR A 29 22.59 11.89 6.51
C TYR A 29 21.28 12.67 6.61
N GLY A 30 20.29 12.29 5.78
CA GLY A 30 18.93 12.85 5.85
C GLY A 30 18.25 12.56 7.19
N SER A 31 17.24 13.36 7.53
CA SER A 31 16.54 13.34 8.82
C SER A 31 16.08 11.95 9.28
N ALA A 32 15.55 11.12 8.37
CA ALA A 32 15.13 9.76 8.70
C ALA A 32 16.29 8.84 9.12
N THR A 33 17.47 9.01 8.53
CA THR A 33 18.65 8.20 8.89
C THR A 33 19.21 8.63 10.24
N GLN A 34 19.12 9.91 10.57
CA GLN A 34 19.50 10.43 11.88
C GLN A 34 18.62 9.82 12.99
N LEU A 35 17.31 9.65 12.75
CA LEU A 35 16.43 8.98 13.71
C LEU A 35 16.86 7.53 13.99
N LEU A 36 17.28 6.79 12.96
CA LEU A 36 17.77 5.41 13.13
C LEU A 36 19.08 5.37 13.92
N TRP A 37 20.01 6.29 13.64
CA TRP A 37 21.26 6.41 14.41
C TRP A 37 20.99 6.79 15.86
N ASN A 38 20.11 7.77 16.11
CA ASN A 38 19.74 8.16 17.47
C ASN A 38 19.14 6.99 18.24
N ARG A 39 18.31 6.16 17.59
CA ARG A 39 17.77 4.95 18.21
C ARG A 39 18.88 3.95 18.57
N LEU A 40 19.78 3.66 17.63
CA LEU A 40 20.92 2.76 17.86
C LEU A 40 21.82 3.26 19.00
N GLU A 41 22.10 4.57 19.04
CA GLU A 41 22.93 5.19 20.08
C GLU A 41 22.25 5.16 21.45
N ASN A 42 20.93 5.37 21.49
CA ASN A 42 20.15 5.22 22.71
C ASN A 42 20.27 3.80 23.28
N ASP A 43 20.07 2.78 22.46
CA ASP A 43 20.09 1.38 22.92
C ASP A 43 21.52 0.94 23.28
N ALA A 44 22.53 1.46 22.58
CA ALA A 44 23.94 1.30 22.95
C ALA A 44 24.27 1.97 24.31
N SER A 45 23.68 3.13 24.61
CA SER A 45 23.87 3.79 25.91
C SER A 45 23.27 2.98 27.06
N ILE A 46 22.09 2.39 26.86
CA ILE A 46 21.43 1.50 27.83
C ILE A 46 22.25 0.23 28.04
N TYR A 47 22.80 -0.33 26.97
CA TYR A 47 23.73 -1.47 27.03
C TYR A 47 24.94 -1.17 27.92
N GLU A 48 25.62 -0.04 27.72
CA GLU A 48 26.79 0.33 28.53
C GLU A 48 26.40 0.55 30.01
N LEU A 49 25.24 1.15 30.29
CA LEU A 49 24.73 1.28 31.66
C LEU A 49 24.50 -0.09 32.33
N CYS A 50 23.98 -1.07 31.60
CA CYS A 50 23.78 -2.42 32.12
C CYS A 50 25.10 -3.14 32.39
N LYS A 51 26.12 -2.89 31.57
CA LYS A 51 27.45 -3.52 31.64
C LYS A 51 28.30 -3.03 32.81
N VAL A 52 28.18 -1.76 33.22
CA VAL A 52 28.98 -1.18 34.32
C VAL A 52 28.55 -1.72 35.70
N ARG A 53 27.45 -2.47 35.78
CA ARG A 53 26.90 -3.03 37.02
C ARG A 53 27.84 -4.04 37.66
N GLY A 54 28.12 -3.89 38.96
CA GLY A 54 29.05 -4.76 39.70
C GLY A 54 28.54 -6.18 40.00
N TYR A 55 27.24 -6.45 39.88
CA TYR A 55 26.60 -7.72 40.25
C TYR A 55 26.03 -8.49 39.04
N LEU A 56 26.80 -8.60 37.95
CA LEU A 56 26.39 -9.35 36.76
C LEU A 56 26.54 -10.86 36.98
N THR A 57 25.46 -11.61 36.75
CA THR A 57 25.50 -13.08 36.67
C THR A 57 26.17 -13.52 35.37
N GLU A 58 26.59 -14.79 35.27
CA GLU A 58 27.11 -15.33 34.00
C GLU A 58 26.06 -15.31 32.88
N GLU A 59 24.79 -15.54 33.22
CA GLU A 59 23.67 -15.41 32.27
C GLU A 59 23.54 -13.97 31.76
N ASP A 60 23.64 -12.98 32.64
CA ASP A 60 23.60 -11.56 32.26
C ASP A 60 24.74 -11.22 31.29
N ARG A 61 25.94 -11.76 31.52
CA ARG A 61 27.12 -11.55 30.65
C ARG A 61 26.88 -12.12 29.26
N VAL A 62 26.30 -13.31 29.16
CA VAL A 62 25.96 -13.94 27.88
C VAL A 62 24.92 -13.10 27.13
N ILE A 63 23.87 -12.63 27.82
CA ILE A 63 22.84 -11.77 27.21
C ILE A 63 23.44 -10.45 26.72
N LEU A 64 24.32 -9.82 27.51
CA LEU A 64 25.00 -8.59 27.12
C LEU A 64 25.91 -8.79 25.90
N GLU A 65 26.62 -9.92 25.82
CA GLU A 65 27.43 -10.22 24.62
C GLU A 65 26.54 -10.39 23.38
N GLN A 66 25.36 -11.02 23.52
CA GLN A 66 24.38 -11.09 22.44
C GLN A 66 23.89 -9.68 22.03
N CYS A 67 23.56 -8.81 23.00
CA CYS A 67 23.18 -7.42 22.72
C CYS A 67 24.27 -6.69 21.92
N LYS A 68 25.53 -6.81 22.34
CA LYS A 68 26.68 -6.19 21.66
C LYS A 68 26.80 -6.66 20.21
N GLN A 69 26.77 -7.98 19.99
CA GLN A 69 26.83 -8.55 18.64
C GLN A 69 25.69 -8.02 17.76
N ARG A 70 24.47 -7.95 18.29
CA ARG A 70 23.30 -7.44 17.56
C ARG A 70 23.39 -5.94 17.27
N LEU A 71 23.85 -5.14 18.22
CA LEU A 71 24.11 -3.70 18.01
C LEU A 71 25.18 -3.47 16.93
N GLU A 72 26.22 -4.31 16.86
CA GLU A 72 27.22 -4.25 15.79
C GLU A 72 26.64 -4.62 14.42
N VAL A 73 25.75 -5.62 14.35
CA VAL A 73 25.01 -5.93 13.12
C VAL A 73 24.12 -4.76 12.72
N ALA A 74 23.36 -4.18 13.65
CA ALA A 74 22.51 -3.02 13.40
C ALA A 74 23.32 -1.80 12.90
N ARG A 75 24.51 -1.55 13.48
CA ARG A 75 25.44 -0.53 13.00
C ARG A 75 25.88 -0.79 11.55
N ARG A 76 26.28 -2.02 11.25
CA ARG A 76 26.66 -2.44 9.87
C ARG A 76 25.50 -2.27 8.88
N CYS A 77 24.26 -2.48 9.31
CA CYS A 77 23.07 -2.23 8.48
C CYS A 77 22.93 -0.75 8.12
N LEU A 78 23.26 0.18 9.03
CA LEU A 78 23.18 1.62 8.79
C LEU A 78 24.36 2.18 7.98
N ASP A 79 25.55 1.59 8.11
CA ASP A 79 26.74 2.04 7.39
C ASP A 79 26.70 1.71 5.87
N ARG A 80 25.85 0.78 5.43
CA ARG A 80 25.71 0.44 4.00
C ARG A 80 24.86 1.47 3.26
N GLN A 81 25.51 2.26 2.39
CA GLN A 81 24.89 3.40 1.70
C GLN A 81 23.84 3.01 0.63
N PHE A 82 24.05 1.92 -0.11
CA PHE A 82 23.31 1.66 -1.35
C PHE A 82 22.07 0.76 -1.20
N TRP A 83 22.02 -0.10 -0.20
CA TRP A 83 20.86 -0.95 0.08
C TRP A 83 20.57 -0.82 1.57
N ARG A 84 19.70 0.12 1.92
CA ARG A 84 19.33 0.39 3.31
C ARG A 84 18.30 -0.64 3.74
N TRP A 85 18.77 -1.67 4.44
CA TRP A 85 17.94 -2.72 5.02
C TRP A 85 17.23 -2.20 6.28
N SER A 86 16.38 -1.18 6.12
CA SER A 86 15.65 -0.58 7.25
C SER A 86 14.85 -1.63 8.03
N PHE A 87 14.36 -2.66 7.36
CA PHE A 87 13.60 -3.74 7.99
C PHE A 87 14.46 -4.65 8.87
N ALA A 88 15.60 -5.11 8.34
CA ALA A 88 16.52 -5.93 9.13
C ALA A 88 17.03 -5.14 10.35
N PHE A 89 17.26 -3.84 10.19
CA PHE A 89 17.64 -2.95 11.29
C PHE A 89 16.60 -2.95 12.42
N TRP A 90 15.32 -2.69 12.11
CA TRP A 90 14.27 -2.63 13.15
C TRP A 90 14.09 -3.95 13.87
N GLN A 91 14.10 -5.07 13.14
CA GLN A 91 14.02 -6.40 13.76
C GLN A 91 15.19 -6.63 14.73
N ILE A 92 16.42 -6.29 14.34
CA ILE A 92 17.59 -6.44 15.19
C ILE A 92 17.50 -5.54 16.42
N ILE A 93 17.05 -4.29 16.26
CA ILE A 93 16.88 -3.35 17.38
C ILE A 93 15.80 -3.84 18.35
N HIS A 94 14.67 -4.32 17.85
CA HIS A 94 13.60 -4.89 18.68
C HIS A 94 14.07 -6.14 19.44
N GLU A 95 14.95 -6.95 18.86
CA GLU A 95 15.61 -8.06 19.57
C GLU A 95 16.53 -7.54 20.68
N VAL A 96 17.33 -6.50 20.42
CA VAL A 96 18.19 -5.86 21.44
C VAL A 96 17.35 -5.31 22.58
N ASP A 97 16.26 -4.59 22.30
CA ASP A 97 15.34 -4.06 23.30
C ASP A 97 14.82 -5.17 24.23
N GLY A 98 14.35 -6.28 23.64
CA GLY A 98 13.84 -7.41 24.39
C GLY A 98 14.92 -8.11 25.23
N LEU A 99 16.16 -8.17 24.76
CA LEU A 99 17.29 -8.71 25.53
C LEU A 99 17.70 -7.76 26.67
N LEU A 100 17.72 -6.44 26.43
CA LEU A 100 18.03 -5.44 27.44
C LEU A 100 17.05 -5.51 28.61
N LEU A 101 15.76 -5.72 28.38
CA LEU A 101 14.77 -5.92 29.45
C LEU A 101 15.14 -7.05 30.42
N LEU A 102 15.81 -8.10 29.96
CA LEU A 102 16.19 -9.24 30.80
C LEU A 102 17.34 -8.90 31.76
N VAL A 103 18.24 -8.01 31.37
CA VAL A 103 19.43 -7.64 32.17
C VAL A 103 19.29 -6.30 32.88
N MET A 104 18.33 -5.47 32.47
CA MET A 104 18.12 -4.12 33.00
C MET A 104 17.91 -4.11 34.52
N PRO A 105 18.52 -3.17 35.26
CA PRO A 105 18.33 -3.05 36.70
C PRO A 105 16.89 -2.60 37.02
N GLN A 106 16.38 -3.01 38.18
CA GLN A 106 14.97 -2.82 38.57
C GLN A 106 14.51 -1.35 38.51
N HIS A 107 15.36 -0.40 38.91
CA HIS A 107 15.05 1.03 38.89
C HIS A 107 14.88 1.60 37.47
N MET A 108 15.53 1.00 36.46
CA MET A 108 15.32 1.35 35.04
C MET A 108 14.16 0.56 34.42
N LEU A 109 13.84 -0.61 34.98
CA LEU A 109 12.79 -1.49 34.46
C LEU A 109 11.39 -0.92 34.69
N LEU A 110 11.13 -0.28 35.83
CA LEU A 110 9.82 0.32 36.14
C LEU A 110 9.34 1.35 35.08
N PRO A 111 10.12 2.38 34.69
CA PRO A 111 9.67 3.33 33.68
C PRO A 111 9.44 2.66 32.31
N HIS A 112 10.27 1.68 31.93
CA HIS A 112 10.05 0.90 30.70
C HIS A 112 8.78 0.04 30.79
N ALA A 113 8.49 -0.55 31.94
CA ALA A 113 7.28 -1.33 32.14
C ALA A 113 6.00 -0.48 31.97
N LEU A 114 6.02 0.75 32.50
CA LEU A 114 4.93 1.72 32.31
C LEU A 114 4.77 2.13 30.85
N GLU A 115 5.89 2.38 30.16
CA GLU A 115 5.87 2.69 28.73
C GLU A 115 5.30 1.53 27.91
N ILE A 116 5.76 0.30 28.17
CA ILE A 116 5.27 -0.92 27.50
C ILE A 116 3.77 -1.06 27.73
N GLN A 117 3.28 -0.90 28.97
CA GLN A 117 1.84 -0.97 29.25
C GLN A 117 1.06 0.06 28.43
N GLN A 118 1.49 1.33 28.47
CA GLN A 118 0.82 2.41 27.74
C GLN A 118 0.85 2.19 26.22
N GLN A 119 1.98 1.73 25.68
CA GLN A 119 2.10 1.41 24.26
C GLN A 119 1.23 0.21 23.88
N PHE A 120 1.13 -0.80 24.74
CA PHE A 120 0.27 -1.97 24.53
C PHE A 120 -1.20 -1.55 24.42
N GLU A 121 -1.68 -0.75 25.39
CA GLU A 121 -3.04 -0.22 25.43
C GLU A 121 -3.40 0.57 24.15
N ARG A 122 -2.45 1.38 23.67
CA ARG A 122 -2.62 2.24 22.49
C ARG A 122 -2.53 1.48 21.17
N ARG A 123 -1.58 0.56 21.03
CA ARG A 123 -1.21 -0.04 19.72
C ARG A 123 -1.86 -1.39 19.45
N VAL A 124 -2.18 -2.17 20.48
CA VAL A 124 -2.84 -3.47 20.31
C VAL A 124 -4.35 -3.24 20.25
N THR A 125 -4.98 -3.46 19.10
CA THR A 125 -6.43 -3.27 18.92
C THR A 125 -7.23 -4.56 19.11
N ASP A 126 -6.56 -5.71 19.01
CA ASP A 126 -7.16 -7.02 19.18
C ASP A 126 -7.63 -7.21 20.64
N SER A 127 -8.94 -7.39 20.82
CA SER A 127 -9.56 -7.55 22.14
C SER A 127 -9.06 -8.79 22.85
N GLY A 128 -8.82 -9.89 22.13
CA GLY A 128 -8.32 -11.13 22.72
C GLY A 128 -6.92 -10.95 23.31
N GLN A 129 -6.00 -10.35 22.55
CA GLN A 129 -4.66 -10.03 23.03
C GLN A 129 -4.70 -8.98 24.16
N LYS A 130 -5.55 -7.96 24.07
CA LYS A 130 -5.72 -6.98 25.15
C LYS A 130 -6.16 -7.64 26.45
N THR A 131 -7.20 -8.48 26.41
CA THR A 131 -7.68 -9.19 27.59
C THR A 131 -6.65 -10.17 28.13
N LEU A 132 -5.87 -10.82 27.27
CA LEU A 132 -4.80 -11.73 27.67
C LEU A 132 -3.67 -11.01 28.44
N TRP A 133 -3.20 -9.86 27.95
CA TRP A 133 -2.00 -9.19 28.48
C TRP A 133 -2.29 -8.10 29.51
N LEU A 134 -3.38 -7.36 29.34
CA LEU A 134 -3.82 -6.29 30.25
C LEU A 134 -4.86 -6.78 31.26
N GLY A 135 -5.51 -7.91 30.97
CA GLY A 135 -6.56 -8.46 31.81
C GLY A 135 -7.96 -8.00 31.39
N SER A 136 -8.96 -8.45 32.15
CA SER A 136 -10.35 -8.01 32.02
C SER A 136 -10.62 -6.92 33.05
N GLU A 137 -11.77 -6.23 32.97
CA GLU A 137 -12.15 -5.17 33.94
C GLU A 137 -12.04 -5.60 35.41
N ARG A 138 -12.13 -6.91 35.70
CA ARG A 138 -12.12 -7.46 37.05
C ARG A 138 -10.80 -8.10 37.46
N THR A 139 -9.93 -8.46 36.53
CA THR A 139 -8.70 -9.22 36.81
C THR A 139 -7.52 -8.58 36.08
N PRO A 140 -6.54 -8.01 36.80
CA PRO A 140 -5.37 -7.41 36.16
C PRO A 140 -4.58 -8.50 35.41
N GLY A 141 -4.16 -8.17 34.19
CA GLY A 141 -3.33 -9.06 33.38
C GLY A 141 -1.88 -9.08 33.84
N PRO A 142 -1.04 -9.89 33.16
CA PRO A 142 0.36 -10.08 33.51
C PRO A 142 1.17 -8.77 33.43
N VAL A 143 0.89 -7.87 32.47
CA VAL A 143 1.65 -6.61 32.35
C VAL A 143 1.35 -5.64 33.51
N PRO A 144 0.08 -5.32 33.82
CA PRO A 144 -0.24 -4.53 35.02
C PRO A 144 0.28 -5.15 36.31
N GLN A 145 0.24 -6.47 36.47
CA GLN A 145 0.79 -7.16 37.64
C GLN A 145 2.31 -6.91 37.79
N CYS A 146 3.07 -7.00 36.69
CA CYS A 146 4.50 -6.69 36.71
C CYS A 146 4.76 -5.23 37.13
N VAL A 147 3.97 -4.28 36.64
CA VAL A 147 4.08 -2.86 37.01
C VAL A 147 3.81 -2.66 38.50
N ARG A 148 2.78 -3.30 39.05
CA ARG A 148 2.46 -3.22 40.49
C ARG A 148 3.57 -3.82 41.35
N PHE A 149 4.10 -4.97 40.96
CA PHE A 149 5.26 -5.58 41.61
C PHE A 149 6.48 -4.64 41.59
N LEU A 150 6.82 -4.05 40.44
CA LEU A 150 7.95 -3.13 40.30
C LEU A 150 7.77 -1.82 41.09
N ARG A 151 6.52 -1.42 41.40
CA ARG A 151 6.22 -0.30 42.31
C ARG A 151 6.34 -0.66 43.79
N GLY A 152 6.49 -1.94 44.13
CA GLY A 152 6.48 -2.42 45.51
C GLY A 152 5.09 -2.51 46.13
N GLU A 153 4.03 -2.58 45.31
CA GLU A 153 2.67 -2.79 45.82
C GLU A 153 2.51 -4.24 46.33
N ALA A 154 1.79 -4.40 47.44
CA ALA A 154 1.51 -5.73 48.00
C ALA A 154 0.66 -6.57 47.04
N LEU A 155 1.07 -7.83 46.83
CA LEU A 155 0.32 -8.78 46.02
C LEU A 155 -1.01 -9.14 46.71
N PRO A 156 -2.11 -9.29 45.96
CA PRO A 156 -3.39 -9.70 46.53
C PRO A 156 -3.30 -11.10 47.15
N PRO A 157 -4.02 -11.35 48.25
CA PRO A 157 -4.04 -12.67 48.90
C PRO A 157 -4.64 -13.70 47.94
N GLY A 158 -3.86 -14.74 47.62
CA GLY A 158 -4.23 -15.79 46.66
C GLY A 158 -3.55 -15.69 45.30
N ASP A 159 -2.68 -14.70 45.07
CA ASP A 159 -1.85 -14.65 43.87
C ASP A 159 -0.82 -15.80 43.89
N PRO A 160 -0.74 -16.65 42.85
CA PRO A 160 0.28 -17.71 42.77
C PRO A 160 1.70 -17.18 42.96
N ASP A 161 1.94 -15.93 42.58
CA ASP A 161 3.26 -15.30 42.62
C ASP A 161 3.67 -14.87 44.04
N ALA A 162 2.73 -14.86 44.99
CA ALA A 162 3.03 -14.57 46.39
C ALA A 162 3.96 -15.61 47.04
N SER A 163 4.01 -16.83 46.49
CA SER A 163 4.87 -17.92 46.98
C SER A 163 6.31 -17.86 46.45
N LEU A 164 6.57 -17.06 45.41
CA LEU A 164 7.85 -17.00 44.72
C LEU A 164 8.84 -16.07 45.42
N SER A 165 10.13 -16.39 45.30
CA SER A 165 11.18 -15.48 45.75
C SER A 165 11.12 -14.16 44.97
N GLU A 166 11.67 -13.08 45.55
CA GLU A 166 11.72 -11.78 44.86
C GLU A 166 12.51 -11.85 43.54
N ALA A 167 13.60 -12.64 43.51
CA ALA A 167 14.41 -12.86 42.33
C ALA A 167 13.64 -13.59 41.22
N GLU A 168 12.88 -14.64 41.55
CA GLU A 168 12.04 -15.37 40.59
C GLU A 168 10.90 -14.49 40.05
N ARG A 169 10.26 -13.70 40.91
CA ARG A 169 9.24 -12.72 40.49
C ARG A 169 9.82 -11.70 39.53
N LEU A 170 11.00 -11.15 39.82
CA LEU A 170 11.68 -10.20 38.94
C LEU A 170 12.04 -10.84 37.60
N ALA A 171 12.57 -12.06 37.59
CA ALA A 171 12.88 -12.80 36.37
C ALA A 171 11.62 -13.02 35.52
N ARG A 172 10.52 -13.47 36.14
CA ARG A 172 9.22 -13.62 35.47
C ARG A 172 8.72 -12.30 34.90
N CYS A 173 8.78 -11.21 35.67
CA CYS A 173 8.37 -9.88 35.21
C CYS A 173 9.14 -9.45 33.96
N ARG A 174 10.45 -9.67 33.92
CA ARG A 174 11.27 -9.37 32.74
C ARG A 174 10.84 -10.16 31.51
N HIS A 175 10.54 -11.45 31.66
CA HIS A 175 10.05 -12.28 30.55
C HIS A 175 8.65 -11.86 30.07
N VAL A 176 7.74 -11.50 30.99
CA VAL A 176 6.42 -10.96 30.64
C VAL A 176 6.56 -9.65 29.86
N LEU A 177 7.39 -8.72 30.35
CA LEU A 177 7.63 -7.44 29.69
C LEU A 177 8.27 -7.63 28.30
N ARG A 178 9.23 -8.54 28.18
CA ARG A 178 9.83 -8.92 26.88
C ARG A 178 8.78 -9.47 25.92
N GLY A 179 7.90 -10.35 26.40
CA GLY A 179 6.81 -10.91 25.60
C GLY A 179 5.84 -9.84 25.12
N ALA A 180 5.39 -8.96 26.04
CA ALA A 180 4.50 -7.85 25.72
C ALA A 180 5.14 -6.88 24.71
N GLN A 181 6.43 -6.53 24.91
CA GLN A 181 7.17 -5.71 23.96
C GLN A 181 7.31 -6.38 22.59
N GLY A 182 7.54 -7.69 22.54
CA GLY A 182 7.55 -8.45 21.29
C GLY A 182 6.23 -8.32 20.52
N VAL A 183 5.08 -8.44 21.21
CA VAL A 183 3.76 -8.26 20.58
C VAL A 183 3.58 -6.83 20.06
N ILE A 184 4.01 -5.82 20.81
CA ILE A 184 3.96 -4.41 20.37
C ILE A 184 4.82 -4.23 19.12
N ASN A 185 6.06 -4.71 19.15
CA ASN A 185 7.03 -4.58 18.07
C ASN A 185 6.53 -5.26 16.79
N ASP A 186 5.99 -6.47 16.90
CA ASP A 186 5.38 -7.18 15.77
C ASP A 186 4.25 -6.37 15.10
N ARG A 187 3.42 -5.68 15.89
CA ARG A 187 2.33 -4.84 15.37
C ARG A 187 2.87 -3.59 14.68
N VAL A 188 3.89 -2.96 15.27
CA VAL A 188 4.55 -1.78 14.71
C VAL A 188 5.24 -2.13 13.40
N ASP A 189 6.00 -3.22 13.37
CA ASP A 189 6.72 -3.69 12.20
C ASP A 189 5.78 -4.06 11.07
N LYS A 190 4.67 -4.77 11.35
CA LYS A 190 3.62 -5.06 10.35
C LYS A 190 3.04 -3.78 9.75
N THR A 191 2.72 -2.80 10.60
CA THR A 191 2.12 -1.52 10.14
C THR A 191 3.11 -0.71 9.32
N PHE A 192 4.36 -0.61 9.78
CA PHE A 192 5.44 0.09 9.08
C PHE A 192 5.74 -0.58 7.73
N TRP A 193 5.77 -1.91 7.70
CA TRP A 193 5.99 -2.69 6.48
C TRP A 193 4.89 -2.50 5.46
N GLN A 194 3.62 -2.55 5.89
CA GLN A 194 2.47 -2.23 5.03
C GLN A 194 2.58 -0.81 4.47
N LEU A 195 2.88 0.19 5.31
CA LEU A 195 3.05 1.56 4.86
C LEU A 195 4.19 1.68 3.83
N SER A 196 5.34 1.06 4.09
CA SER A 196 6.50 1.12 3.21
C SER A 196 6.25 0.46 1.86
N ILE A 197 5.58 -0.70 1.83
CA ILE A 197 5.18 -1.35 0.58
C ILE A 197 4.21 -0.48 -0.20
N ASN A 198 3.20 0.08 0.46
CA ASN A 198 2.20 0.92 -0.20
C ASN A 198 2.85 2.16 -0.83
N VAL A 199 3.73 2.85 -0.09
CA VAL A 199 4.50 3.98 -0.62
C VAL A 199 5.39 3.55 -1.79
N SER A 200 6.07 2.40 -1.68
CA SER A 200 6.94 1.89 -2.74
C SER A 200 6.16 1.60 -4.02
N ILE A 201 4.99 0.96 -3.91
CA ILE A 201 4.11 0.71 -5.06
C ILE A 201 3.61 2.00 -5.66
N GLN A 202 3.24 2.99 -4.85
CA GLN A 202 2.80 4.28 -5.35
C GLN A 202 3.92 4.99 -6.12
N VAL A 203 5.14 5.01 -5.60
CA VAL A 203 6.32 5.58 -6.29
C VAL A 203 6.58 4.84 -7.59
N LEU A 204 6.65 3.51 -7.57
CA LEU A 204 6.88 2.70 -8.77
C LEU A 204 5.76 2.84 -9.80
N SER A 205 4.50 2.92 -9.36
CA SER A 205 3.34 3.18 -10.23
C SER A 205 3.43 4.55 -10.88
N THR A 206 3.90 5.56 -10.13
CA THR A 206 4.12 6.91 -10.68
C THR A 206 5.23 6.90 -11.73
N LEU A 207 6.35 6.23 -11.47
CA LEU A 207 7.44 6.07 -12.43
C LEU A 207 6.98 5.30 -13.67
N LEU A 208 6.19 4.24 -13.49
CA LEU A 208 5.59 3.49 -14.58
C LEU A 208 4.67 4.37 -15.41
N LEU A 209 3.79 5.15 -14.78
CA LEU A 209 2.90 6.09 -15.47
C LEU A 209 3.71 7.09 -16.32
N ILE A 210 4.73 7.71 -15.74
CA ILE A 210 5.63 8.63 -16.46
C ILE A 210 6.27 7.92 -17.66
N THR A 211 6.74 6.68 -17.47
CA THR A 211 7.36 5.90 -18.54
C THR A 211 6.37 5.59 -19.66
N LEU A 212 5.15 5.16 -19.34
CA LEU A 212 4.10 4.89 -20.33
C LEU A 212 3.70 6.16 -21.08
N SER A 213 3.59 7.29 -20.39
CA SER A 213 3.31 8.59 -21.00
C SER A 213 4.44 9.05 -21.93
N LEU A 214 5.70 8.89 -21.52
CA LEU A 214 6.85 9.20 -22.37
C LEU A 214 6.90 8.30 -23.61
N LEU A 215 6.67 7.00 -23.47
CA LEU A 215 6.60 6.08 -24.60
C LEU A 215 5.47 6.44 -25.57
N ALA A 216 4.29 6.80 -25.05
CA ALA A 216 3.18 7.25 -25.88
C ALA A 216 3.50 8.57 -26.61
N LEU A 217 4.13 9.53 -25.94
CA LEU A 217 4.54 10.80 -26.56
C LEU A 217 5.62 10.62 -27.63
N LEU A 218 6.62 9.76 -27.39
CA LEU A 218 7.67 9.46 -28.35
C LEU A 218 7.16 8.65 -29.54
N GLY A 219 6.19 7.75 -29.30
CA GLY A 219 5.52 6.99 -30.36
C GLY A 219 4.46 7.78 -31.13
N PHE A 220 4.06 8.97 -30.64
CA PHE A 220 3.06 9.80 -31.30
C PHE A 220 3.66 10.51 -32.52
N ASN A 221 3.29 10.03 -33.71
CA ASN A 221 3.56 10.70 -34.96
C ASN A 221 2.29 11.40 -35.48
N ARG A 222 2.40 12.63 -35.98
CA ARG A 222 1.25 13.38 -36.54
C ARG A 222 0.59 12.66 -37.71
N SER A 223 1.34 11.84 -38.46
CA SER A 223 0.79 11.02 -39.55
C SER A 223 -0.26 10.01 -39.05
N LEU A 224 -0.08 9.47 -37.83
CA LEU A 224 -1.04 8.51 -37.26
C LEU A 224 -2.44 9.08 -37.08
N VAL A 225 -2.55 10.38 -36.83
CA VAL A 225 -3.84 11.06 -36.67
C VAL A 225 -4.46 11.42 -38.02
N ALA A 226 -3.62 11.63 -39.05
CA ALA A 226 -4.08 11.96 -40.39
C ALA A 226 -4.62 10.73 -41.13
N ASP A 227 -4.00 9.57 -40.92
CA ASP A 227 -4.29 8.32 -41.64
C ASP A 227 -5.28 7.40 -40.88
N TRP A 228 -5.85 7.88 -39.77
CA TRP A 228 -6.85 7.18 -38.96
C TRP A 228 -8.27 7.42 -39.50
N PRO A 229 -9.15 6.40 -39.60
CA PRO A 229 -9.02 5.01 -39.19
C PRO A 229 -8.58 4.04 -40.31
N ASP A 230 -8.42 4.54 -41.54
CA ASP A 230 -8.31 3.73 -42.77
C ASP A 230 -7.09 2.80 -42.78
N THR A 231 -6.04 3.15 -42.04
CA THR A 231 -4.93 2.24 -41.76
C THR A 231 -4.81 2.04 -40.25
N LEU A 232 -5.18 0.86 -39.76
CA LEU A 232 -4.80 0.43 -38.42
C LEU A 232 -3.29 0.21 -38.38
N VAL A 233 -2.54 1.29 -38.23
CA VAL A 233 -1.11 1.20 -38.02
C VAL A 233 -0.89 0.58 -36.63
N PRO A 234 -0.03 -0.44 -36.48
CA PRO A 234 0.27 -1.08 -35.19
C PRO A 234 0.68 -0.08 -34.10
N GLN A 235 1.19 1.09 -34.48
CA GLN A 235 1.52 2.21 -33.60
C GLN A 235 0.29 2.84 -32.94
N GLY A 236 -0.85 2.97 -33.64
CA GLY A 236 -2.09 3.51 -33.08
C GLY A 236 -2.71 2.59 -32.04
N LEU A 237 -2.74 1.28 -32.34
CA LEU A 237 -3.16 0.24 -31.37
C LEU A 237 -2.27 0.24 -30.13
N LEU A 238 -0.95 0.32 -30.33
CA LEU A 238 0.01 0.41 -29.24
C LEU A 238 -0.28 1.65 -28.37
N LEU A 239 -0.47 2.82 -28.97
CA LEU A 239 -0.70 4.06 -28.22
C LEU A 239 -1.99 4.01 -27.39
N LEU A 240 -3.10 3.52 -27.97
CA LEU A 240 -4.37 3.35 -27.26
C LEU A 240 -4.26 2.30 -26.15
N SER A 241 -3.52 1.21 -26.37
CA SER A 241 -3.24 0.21 -25.33
C SER A 241 -2.40 0.80 -24.18
N LEU A 242 -1.41 1.65 -24.47
CA LEU A 242 -0.61 2.35 -23.47
C LEU A 242 -1.46 3.34 -22.68
N MET A 243 -2.42 4.01 -23.33
CA MET A 243 -3.40 4.88 -22.65
C MET A 243 -4.33 4.08 -21.72
N GLY A 244 -4.78 2.90 -22.15
CA GLY A 244 -5.52 1.96 -21.28
C GLY A 244 -4.70 1.51 -20.08
N ALA A 245 -3.44 1.13 -20.29
CA ALA A 245 -2.52 0.78 -19.21
C ALA A 245 -2.32 1.95 -18.22
N ALA A 246 -2.14 3.17 -18.73
CA ALA A 246 -2.03 4.36 -17.91
C ALA A 246 -3.30 4.60 -17.07
N GLY A 247 -4.48 4.41 -17.64
CA GLY A 247 -5.76 4.48 -16.91
C GLY A 247 -5.84 3.50 -15.73
N ALA A 248 -5.40 2.25 -15.93
CA ALA A 248 -5.34 1.26 -14.85
C ALA A 248 -4.31 1.63 -13.76
N VAL A 249 -3.16 2.19 -14.14
CA VAL A 249 -2.16 2.70 -13.18
C VAL A 249 -2.73 3.85 -12.35
N VAL A 250 -3.45 4.78 -12.98
CA VAL A 250 -4.12 5.90 -12.29
C VAL A 250 -5.18 5.36 -11.32
N SER A 251 -5.97 4.36 -11.72
CA SER A 251 -6.91 3.67 -10.81
C SER A 251 -6.19 3.13 -9.57
N ASN A 252 -5.08 2.44 -9.78
CA ASN A 252 -4.27 1.86 -8.71
C ASN A 252 -3.74 2.93 -7.73
N MET A 253 -3.34 4.10 -8.23
CA MET A 253 -2.88 5.21 -7.39
C MET A 253 -4.01 5.87 -6.60
N LEU A 254 -5.24 5.88 -7.14
CA LEU A 254 -6.41 6.49 -6.49
C LEU A 254 -7.13 5.52 -5.54
N SER A 255 -6.96 4.20 -5.71
CA SER A 255 -7.49 3.21 -4.78
C SER A 255 -6.70 3.24 -3.47
N LYS A 256 -7.21 3.96 -2.46
CA LYS A 256 -6.71 3.95 -1.08
C LYS A 256 -7.09 2.66 -0.33
N GLU A 257 -6.95 1.50 -0.95
CA GLU A 257 -7.15 0.25 -0.21
C GLU A 257 -5.99 0.11 0.79
N ARG A 258 -6.31 0.12 2.10
CA ARG A 258 -5.32 -0.18 3.14
C ARG A 258 -5.07 -1.67 3.09
N PHE A 259 -4.04 -2.06 2.35
CA PHE A 259 -3.74 -3.46 2.10
C PHE A 259 -3.28 -4.16 3.39
N VAL A 260 -4.04 -5.18 3.79
CA VAL A 260 -3.62 -6.13 4.81
C VAL A 260 -2.65 -7.08 4.14
N VAL A 261 -1.40 -6.65 3.96
CA VAL A 261 -0.37 -7.54 3.43
C VAL A 261 -0.10 -8.57 4.51
N ALA A 262 -0.60 -9.79 4.31
CA ALA A 262 -0.11 -10.96 5.03
C ALA A 262 1.37 -11.08 4.70
N THR A 263 2.22 -11.11 5.72
CA THR A 263 3.67 -11.32 5.63
C THR A 263 3.96 -12.54 4.74
N GLY A 264 4.24 -12.31 3.46
CA GLY A 264 4.31 -13.31 2.40
C GLY A 264 5.09 -12.80 1.19
N ALA A 265 5.04 -13.52 0.06
CA ALA A 265 5.82 -13.25 -1.14
C ALA A 265 5.49 -11.88 -1.78
N THR A 266 6.15 -10.82 -1.30
CA THR A 266 6.01 -9.43 -1.76
C THR A 266 6.17 -9.26 -3.26
N SER A 267 7.01 -10.08 -3.89
CA SER A 267 7.25 -10.04 -5.34
C SER A 267 5.97 -10.27 -6.14
N ARG A 268 5.09 -11.18 -5.71
CA ARG A 268 3.80 -11.45 -6.38
C ARG A 268 2.90 -10.21 -6.33
N PHE A 269 2.96 -9.49 -5.22
CA PHE A 269 2.19 -8.27 -5.02
C PHE A 269 2.68 -7.13 -5.93
N PHE A 270 4.00 -6.92 -6.01
CA PHE A 270 4.58 -5.97 -6.96
C PHE A 270 4.24 -6.33 -8.41
N ALA A 271 4.37 -7.61 -8.79
CA ALA A 271 4.03 -8.07 -10.13
C ALA A 271 2.56 -7.82 -10.47
N TYR A 272 1.65 -8.09 -9.54
CA TYR A 272 0.23 -7.84 -9.74
C TYR A 272 -0.06 -6.35 -10.00
N HIS A 273 0.42 -5.45 -9.14
CA HIS A 273 0.12 -4.02 -9.26
C HIS A 273 0.87 -3.31 -10.38
N LEU A 274 2.11 -3.71 -10.67
CA LEU A 274 2.96 -3.03 -11.66
C LEU A 274 2.93 -3.65 -13.05
N LEU A 275 2.46 -4.89 -13.21
CA LEU A 275 2.41 -5.57 -14.51
C LEU A 275 0.99 -6.00 -14.87
N VAL A 276 0.34 -6.78 -14.01
CA VAL A 276 -0.97 -7.39 -14.34
C VAL A 276 -2.05 -6.33 -14.52
N LYS A 277 -2.17 -5.38 -13.59
CA LYS A 277 -3.15 -4.29 -13.68
C LYS A 277 -2.99 -3.43 -14.96
N PRO A 278 -1.79 -2.92 -15.29
CA PRO A 278 -1.57 -2.24 -16.57
C PRO A 278 -1.95 -3.08 -17.81
N VAL A 279 -1.60 -4.38 -17.83
CA VAL A 279 -1.94 -5.28 -18.95
C VAL A 279 -3.45 -5.42 -19.12
N ILE A 280 -4.18 -5.56 -18.01
CA ILE A 280 -5.65 -5.56 -18.01
C ILE A 280 -6.20 -4.26 -18.59
N GLY A 281 -5.64 -3.12 -18.19
CA GLY A 281 -6.04 -1.82 -18.70
C GLY A 281 -5.81 -1.67 -20.21
N ALA A 282 -4.66 -2.14 -20.69
CA ALA A 282 -4.35 -2.17 -22.11
C ALA A 282 -5.33 -3.06 -22.90
N PHE A 283 -5.64 -4.25 -22.37
CA PHE A 283 -6.59 -5.16 -22.99
C PHE A 283 -8.02 -4.58 -23.04
N ALA A 284 -8.45 -3.88 -21.98
CA ALA A 284 -9.74 -3.22 -21.94
C ALA A 284 -9.85 -2.11 -23.01
N ALA A 285 -8.79 -1.31 -23.19
CA ALA A 285 -8.75 -0.30 -24.24
C ALA A 285 -8.83 -0.91 -25.66
N LEU A 286 -8.11 -2.02 -25.90
CA LEU A 286 -8.19 -2.73 -27.18
C LEU A 286 -9.59 -3.32 -27.42
N THR A 287 -10.23 -3.86 -26.38
CA THR A 287 -11.59 -4.38 -26.48
C THR A 287 -12.58 -3.26 -26.79
N LEU A 288 -12.44 -2.10 -26.16
CA LEU A 288 -13.25 -0.92 -26.46
C LEU A 288 -13.11 -0.50 -27.92
N LEU A 289 -11.89 -0.53 -28.46
CA LEU A 289 -11.65 -0.22 -29.88
C LEU A 289 -12.32 -1.23 -30.81
N LEU A 290 -12.27 -2.53 -30.51
CA LEU A 290 -12.99 -3.55 -31.28
C LEU A 290 -14.51 -3.35 -31.23
N VAL A 291 -15.03 -2.92 -30.07
CA VAL A 291 -16.45 -2.58 -29.91
C VAL A 291 -16.81 -1.35 -30.75
N GLU A 292 -15.94 -0.34 -30.79
CA GLU A 292 -16.15 0.85 -31.61
C GLU A 292 -16.14 0.51 -33.12
N GLN A 293 -15.17 -0.28 -33.58
CA GLN A 293 -15.11 -0.74 -34.97
C GLN A 293 -16.30 -1.59 -35.40
N SER A 294 -16.94 -2.29 -34.46
CA SER A 294 -18.13 -3.07 -34.75
C SER A 294 -19.35 -2.19 -35.09
N ASN A 295 -19.34 -0.91 -34.71
CA ASN A 295 -20.48 0.02 -34.82
C ASN A 295 -21.79 -0.49 -34.18
N LEU A 296 -21.73 -1.52 -33.32
CA LEU A 296 -22.92 -2.12 -32.69
C LEU A 296 -23.35 -1.36 -31.43
N LEU A 297 -22.39 -1.00 -30.57
CA LEU A 297 -22.67 -0.41 -29.25
C LEU A 297 -22.21 1.05 -29.14
N LEU A 298 -21.05 1.37 -29.71
CA LEU A 298 -20.41 2.68 -29.64
C LEU A 298 -19.92 3.05 -31.03
N ALA A 299 -20.17 4.29 -31.46
CA ALA A 299 -19.53 4.86 -32.63
C ALA A 299 -19.10 6.31 -32.35
N VAL A 300 -17.88 6.66 -32.76
CA VAL A 300 -17.34 8.02 -32.62
C VAL A 300 -17.16 8.61 -34.02
N VAL A 301 -18.09 9.48 -34.42
CA VAL A 301 -18.21 9.93 -35.82
C VAL A 301 -17.88 11.43 -35.94
N PRO A 302 -17.07 11.86 -36.92
CA PRO A 302 -16.87 13.28 -37.17
C PRO A 302 -18.11 13.92 -37.81
N ARG A 303 -18.40 15.19 -37.49
CA ARG A 303 -19.55 15.95 -38.02
C ARG A 303 -19.55 16.05 -39.53
N ASP A 304 -18.36 16.09 -40.12
CA ASP A 304 -18.18 16.27 -41.56
C ASP A 304 -18.02 14.94 -42.31
N ALA A 305 -18.27 13.79 -41.66
CA ALA A 305 -18.33 12.50 -42.34
C ALA A 305 -19.58 12.45 -43.23
N THR A 306 -19.41 12.85 -44.49
CA THR A 306 -20.41 12.57 -45.53
C THR A 306 -20.68 11.06 -45.58
N PRO A 307 -21.95 10.63 -45.56
CA PRO A 307 -22.27 9.20 -45.63
C PRO A 307 -21.65 8.61 -46.91
N PRO A 308 -21.13 7.37 -46.87
CA PRO A 308 -20.60 6.74 -48.07
C PRO A 308 -21.71 6.68 -49.12
N ALA A 309 -21.44 7.28 -50.27
CA ALA A 309 -22.31 7.24 -51.45
C ALA A 309 -22.30 5.81 -52.03
N SER A 310 -22.92 4.86 -51.34
CA SER A 310 -23.06 3.47 -51.80
C SER A 310 -24.30 2.79 -51.23
N VAL A 311 -25.46 3.40 -51.46
CA VAL A 311 -26.68 2.64 -51.79
C VAL A 311 -27.36 3.40 -52.92
N SER A 312 -26.95 3.09 -54.15
CA SER A 312 -27.68 3.49 -55.34
C SER A 312 -29.12 3.02 -55.21
N ALA A 313 -30.05 3.97 -55.22
CA ALA A 313 -31.47 3.70 -55.37
C ALA A 313 -31.71 2.76 -56.58
N PRO A 314 -32.70 1.85 -56.52
CA PRO A 314 -33.03 1.03 -57.67
C PRO A 314 -33.53 1.92 -58.81
N VAL A 315 -32.87 1.75 -59.95
CA VAL A 315 -33.11 2.36 -61.25
C VAL A 315 -34.60 2.36 -61.62
N ALA A 316 -35.09 3.54 -61.97
CA ALA A 316 -36.39 3.76 -62.58
C ALA A 316 -36.52 2.97 -63.89
N ALA A 317 -37.58 2.18 -64.01
CA ALA A 317 -37.97 1.55 -65.25
C ALA A 317 -38.79 2.55 -66.10
N GLU A 318 -38.17 3.02 -67.17
CA GLU A 318 -38.83 3.68 -68.31
C GLU A 318 -39.89 2.76 -68.95
N ARG A 319 -41.10 3.29 -69.20
CA ARG A 319 -41.85 3.00 -70.44
C ARG A 319 -42.76 4.17 -70.85
N PRO A 320 -42.97 4.39 -72.17
CA PRO A 320 -43.48 5.63 -72.73
C PRO A 320 -44.97 5.54 -73.16
N GLY A 321 -45.64 6.69 -73.27
CA GLY A 321 -46.96 6.81 -73.90
C GLY A 321 -47.74 8.07 -73.53
N GLU A 322 -47.48 9.17 -74.23
CA GLU A 322 -48.33 10.37 -74.38
C GLU A 322 -49.65 10.08 -75.15
N PRO A 323 -50.59 11.03 -75.37
CA PRO A 323 -50.77 12.39 -74.80
C PRO A 323 -52.24 12.76 -74.44
N SER A 324 -52.48 13.86 -73.72
CA SER A 324 -53.37 14.98 -74.14
C SER A 324 -53.76 15.94 -73.01
N ALA A 325 -53.72 17.23 -73.36
CA ALA A 325 -54.53 18.36 -72.89
C ALA A 325 -54.11 19.12 -71.60
N GLU A 326 -53.39 20.23 -71.83
CA GLU A 326 -53.40 21.50 -71.08
C GLU A 326 -54.77 22.23 -71.17
N PRO A 327 -54.99 23.42 -70.53
CA PRO A 327 -54.23 24.11 -69.47
C PRO A 327 -55.14 24.63 -68.33
N SER A 328 -54.57 25.17 -67.23
CA SER A 328 -55.05 26.41 -66.58
C SER A 328 -54.10 26.90 -65.47
N LEU A 329 -53.85 28.20 -65.49
CA LEU A 329 -53.08 29.00 -64.55
C LEU A 329 -53.70 29.01 -63.14
N GLU A 330 -52.87 28.98 -62.09
CA GLU A 330 -52.86 30.00 -61.02
C GLU A 330 -51.71 29.76 -60.02
N ALA A 331 -50.96 30.83 -59.74
CA ALA A 331 -50.16 31.06 -58.54
C ALA A 331 -50.67 32.40 -57.96
N PRO A 332 -50.65 32.69 -56.64
CA PRO A 332 -49.43 32.63 -55.81
C PRO A 332 -49.56 32.33 -54.28
N GLU A 333 -48.47 31.81 -53.71
CA GLU A 333 -47.89 32.05 -52.34
C GLU A 333 -48.73 31.87 -51.05
N PRO A 334 -48.14 31.93 -49.84
CA PRO A 334 -47.04 31.13 -49.28
C PRO A 334 -47.47 30.45 -47.95
N SER A 335 -46.95 29.27 -47.61
CA SER A 335 -47.13 28.72 -46.25
C SER A 335 -45.83 28.18 -45.67
N ALA A 336 -45.43 28.85 -44.60
CA ALA A 336 -44.45 28.39 -43.64
C ALA A 336 -44.92 27.10 -42.95
N ASN A 337 -43.93 26.37 -42.43
CA ASN A 337 -44.01 25.23 -41.50
C ASN A 337 -44.22 23.85 -42.12
N ALA A 338 -43.10 23.24 -42.50
CA ALA A 338 -42.87 21.81 -42.26
C ALA A 338 -41.49 21.63 -41.64
N ALA A 339 -41.45 21.79 -40.31
CA ALA A 339 -40.53 21.01 -39.52
C ALA A 339 -40.86 19.52 -39.71
N ALA A 340 -39.82 18.71 -39.64
CA ALA A 340 -39.80 17.26 -39.48
C ALA A 340 -39.43 16.44 -40.73
N SER A 341 -38.41 15.63 -40.47
CA SER A 341 -38.15 14.29 -41.00
C SER A 341 -37.53 14.17 -42.39
N GLY A 342 -36.27 13.74 -42.39
CA GLY A 342 -35.68 13.09 -43.55
C GLY A 342 -34.16 13.25 -43.66
N ASP A 343 -33.40 12.66 -42.73
CA ASP A 343 -32.13 12.01 -43.09
C ASP A 343 -31.60 11.19 -41.91
N ALA A 344 -32.28 10.06 -41.68
CA ALA A 344 -31.80 8.98 -40.83
C ALA A 344 -31.05 7.96 -41.72
N GLY A 345 -29.82 8.29 -42.07
CA GLY A 345 -28.83 7.29 -42.51
C GLY A 345 -28.30 6.57 -41.27
N TYR A 346 -28.88 5.40 -40.97
CA TYR A 346 -28.67 4.63 -39.75
C TYR A 346 -27.21 4.27 -39.46
N ASN A 347 -26.54 5.02 -38.58
CA ASN A 347 -25.50 4.46 -37.72
C ASN A 347 -26.19 3.79 -36.53
N SER A 348 -26.38 2.47 -36.60
CA SER A 348 -27.14 1.66 -35.64
C SER A 348 -26.50 1.50 -34.25
N ALA A 349 -25.45 2.24 -33.93
CA ALA A 349 -24.81 2.19 -32.62
C ALA A 349 -25.73 2.77 -31.54
N LEU A 350 -25.80 2.08 -30.39
CA LEU A 350 -26.61 2.54 -29.25
C LEU A 350 -26.12 3.88 -28.68
N LEU A 351 -24.81 4.14 -28.71
CA LEU A 351 -24.21 5.42 -28.32
C LEU A 351 -23.43 6.02 -29.50
N ASN A 352 -23.87 7.17 -29.98
CA ASN A 352 -23.18 7.95 -31.01
C ASN A 352 -22.55 9.21 -30.41
N ILE A 353 -21.22 9.29 -30.46
CA ILE A 353 -20.46 10.49 -30.04
C ILE A 353 -20.04 11.25 -31.29
N VAL A 354 -20.62 12.42 -31.50
CA VAL A 354 -20.33 13.25 -32.68
C VAL A 354 -19.28 14.30 -32.35
N VAL A 355 -18.16 14.30 -33.07
CA VAL A 355 -16.99 15.17 -32.83
C VAL A 355 -16.69 16.05 -34.04
N LYS A 356 -15.92 17.14 -33.90
CA LYS A 356 -15.70 18.11 -34.98
C LYS A 356 -14.92 17.52 -36.17
N ASP A 357 -13.81 16.86 -35.91
CA ASP A 357 -12.85 16.40 -36.91
C ASP A 357 -12.21 15.06 -36.50
N TRP A 358 -11.57 14.37 -37.45
CA TRP A 358 -10.91 13.07 -37.22
C TRP A 358 -9.82 13.12 -36.14
N ARG A 359 -9.16 14.27 -35.97
CA ARG A 359 -8.22 14.48 -34.87
C ARG A 359 -8.91 14.35 -33.52
N ALA A 360 -10.08 14.97 -33.40
CA ALA A 360 -10.85 14.90 -32.18
C ALA A 360 -11.39 13.49 -31.93
N VAL A 361 -11.74 12.71 -32.97
CA VAL A 361 -12.08 11.28 -32.84
C VAL A 361 -10.95 10.51 -32.17
N PHE A 362 -9.71 10.65 -32.65
CA PHE A 362 -8.55 9.96 -32.06
C PHE A 362 -8.35 10.32 -30.58
N PHE A 363 -8.41 11.61 -30.22
CA PHE A 363 -8.27 12.04 -28.84
C PHE A 363 -9.44 11.60 -27.96
N THR A 364 -10.66 11.54 -28.50
CA THR A 364 -11.82 10.97 -27.81
C THR A 364 -11.61 9.48 -27.53
N LEU A 365 -11.12 8.69 -28.50
CA LEU A 365 -10.80 7.29 -28.30
C LEU A 365 -9.65 7.08 -27.30
N ALA A 366 -8.64 7.95 -27.31
CA ALA A 366 -7.57 7.93 -26.31
C ALA A 366 -8.12 8.21 -24.90
N ALA A 367 -8.98 9.21 -24.74
CA ALA A 367 -9.63 9.51 -23.48
C ALA A 367 -10.52 8.35 -23.00
N LEU A 368 -11.32 7.77 -23.89
CA LEU A 368 -12.13 6.59 -23.59
C LEU A 368 -11.28 5.37 -23.24
N SER A 369 -10.09 5.22 -23.84
CA SER A 369 -9.15 4.15 -23.51
C SER A 369 -8.63 4.28 -22.08
N VAL A 370 -8.25 5.50 -21.65
CA VAL A 370 -7.87 5.77 -20.25
C VAL A 370 -9.03 5.42 -19.31
N VAL A 371 -10.25 5.85 -19.65
CA VAL A 371 -11.45 5.57 -18.86
C VAL A 371 -11.74 4.07 -18.77
N ALA A 372 -11.66 3.34 -19.89
CA ALA A 372 -11.85 1.91 -19.96
C ALA A 372 -10.82 1.17 -19.09
N GLY A 373 -9.54 1.55 -19.18
CA GLY A 373 -8.49 0.98 -18.34
C GLY A 373 -8.72 1.23 -16.85
N TYR A 374 -9.14 2.43 -16.48
CA TYR A 374 -9.50 2.78 -15.10
C TYR A 374 -10.64 1.91 -14.56
N PHE A 375 -11.73 1.77 -15.32
CA PHE A 375 -12.89 0.99 -14.90
C PHE A 375 -12.62 -0.51 -14.88
N ALA A 376 -11.83 -1.04 -15.81
CA ALA A 376 -11.45 -2.44 -15.85
C ALA A 376 -10.70 -2.84 -14.57
N ASP A 377 -9.75 -2.03 -14.12
CA ASP A 377 -9.05 -2.26 -12.86
C ASP A 377 -10.01 -2.25 -11.65
N ARG A 378 -10.93 -1.29 -11.58
CA ARG A 378 -11.91 -1.20 -10.48
C ARG A 378 -12.85 -2.41 -10.44
N PHE A 379 -13.36 -2.81 -11.59
CA PHE A 379 -14.28 -3.93 -11.69
C PHE A 379 -13.59 -5.25 -11.31
N LEU A 380 -12.40 -5.51 -11.87
CA LEU A 380 -11.67 -6.74 -11.58
C LEU A 380 -11.09 -6.78 -10.17
N SER A 381 -10.64 -5.64 -9.63
CA SER A 381 -10.20 -5.56 -8.23
C SER A 381 -11.32 -5.95 -7.26
N SER A 382 -12.57 -5.55 -7.53
CA SER A 382 -13.73 -5.96 -6.72
C SER A 382 -13.94 -7.47 -6.74
N ILE A 383 -13.89 -8.09 -7.93
CA ILE A 383 -14.04 -9.55 -8.08
C ILE A 383 -12.89 -10.28 -7.37
N MET A 384 -11.65 -9.82 -7.58
CA MET A 384 -10.48 -10.47 -7.00
C MET A 384 -10.47 -10.34 -5.47
N ASN A 385 -10.86 -9.19 -4.91
CA ASN A 385 -10.97 -8.99 -3.47
C ASN A 385 -12.02 -9.94 -2.85
N ASN A 386 -13.13 -10.19 -3.55
CA ASN A 386 -14.14 -11.18 -3.13
C ASN A 386 -13.60 -12.62 -3.18
N VAL A 387 -12.78 -12.96 -4.18
CA VAL A 387 -12.15 -14.29 -4.26
C VAL A 387 -11.08 -14.47 -3.19
N LEU A 388 -10.20 -13.47 -3.02
CA LEU A 388 -9.11 -13.51 -2.04
C LEU A 388 -9.63 -13.55 -0.61
N SER A 389 -10.66 -12.75 -0.27
CA SER A 389 -11.28 -12.79 1.05
C SER A 389 -11.89 -14.16 1.37
N ARG A 390 -12.50 -14.83 0.39
CA ARG A 390 -13.01 -16.20 0.54
C ARG A 390 -11.89 -17.22 0.75
N LEU A 391 -10.82 -17.14 -0.03
CA LEU A 391 -9.66 -18.04 0.10
C LEU A 391 -8.93 -17.83 1.43
N LEU A 392 -8.72 -16.59 1.84
CA LEU A 392 -8.07 -16.26 3.11
C LEU A 392 -8.94 -16.67 4.30
N GLY A 393 -10.25 -16.40 4.27
CA GLY A 393 -11.18 -16.83 5.31
C GLY A 393 -11.31 -18.36 5.43
N GLN A 394 -11.01 -19.11 4.37
CA GLN A 394 -10.86 -20.56 4.45
C GLN A 394 -9.53 -20.99 5.04
N SER A 395 -8.44 -20.26 4.74
CA SER A 395 -7.11 -20.57 5.29
C SER A 395 -6.98 -20.29 6.79
N GLU A 396 -7.64 -19.25 7.30
CA GLU A 396 -7.61 -18.92 8.74
C GLU A 396 -8.31 -19.97 9.60
N LYS A 397 -9.26 -20.74 9.03
CA LYS A 397 -9.92 -21.86 9.73
C LYS A 397 -9.01 -23.08 9.94
N LEU A 398 -7.86 -23.12 9.27
CA LEU A 398 -6.94 -24.28 9.30
C LEU A 398 -5.72 -24.07 10.20
N LEU A 399 -5.51 -22.86 10.75
CA LEU A 399 -4.40 -22.62 11.66
C LEU A 399 -4.85 -22.79 13.12
N PRO A 400 -4.26 -23.72 13.88
CA PRO A 400 -4.54 -23.83 15.31
C PRO A 400 -4.14 -22.52 16.00
N SER A 401 -4.99 -22.05 16.91
CA SER A 401 -4.74 -20.82 17.67
C SER A 401 -3.40 -20.93 18.39
N SER A 402 -2.53 -19.95 18.19
CA SER A 402 -1.28 -19.83 18.94
C SER A 402 -1.64 -19.57 20.40
N THR A 403 -1.67 -20.63 21.20
CA THR A 403 -1.76 -20.53 22.65
C THR A 403 -0.53 -19.77 23.18
N PRO A 404 -0.69 -18.92 24.21
CA PRO A 404 0.45 -18.30 24.86
C PRO A 404 1.36 -19.38 25.44
N PRO A 405 2.67 -19.12 25.65
CA PRO A 405 3.49 -20.02 26.42
C PRO A 405 2.87 -20.19 27.80
N GLU A 406 2.45 -21.40 28.14
CA GLU A 406 2.16 -21.76 29.53
C GLU A 406 3.44 -21.50 30.33
N ALA A 407 3.44 -20.40 31.08
CA ALA A 407 4.43 -20.16 32.10
C ALA A 407 4.21 -21.20 33.21
N GLY A 408 4.89 -22.35 33.10
CA GLY A 408 5.01 -23.29 34.21
C GLY A 408 4.67 -24.75 33.93
N SER A 409 5.22 -25.36 32.87
CA SER A 409 5.52 -26.80 32.92
C SER A 409 7.03 -27.00 33.06
N LEU A 410 7.50 -26.83 34.29
CA LEU A 410 8.75 -27.46 34.71
C LEU A 410 8.66 -28.93 34.32
N SER A 411 9.52 -29.31 33.39
CA SER A 411 9.76 -30.69 32.99
C SER A 411 10.11 -31.49 34.24
N ARG A 412 9.09 -32.12 34.82
CA ARG A 412 9.23 -33.12 35.87
C ARG A 412 9.84 -34.33 35.21
N ARG A 413 11.16 -34.31 35.08
CA ARG A 413 11.97 -35.47 34.72
C ARG A 413 11.76 -36.49 35.83
N THR A 414 10.81 -37.39 35.61
CA THR A 414 10.64 -38.60 36.40
C THR A 414 11.90 -39.43 36.24
N GLU A 415 12.78 -39.35 37.23
CA GLU A 415 13.68 -40.45 37.55
C GLU A 415 12.80 -41.64 37.93
N LEU A 416 12.72 -42.59 37.00
CA LEU A 416 12.34 -43.96 37.30
C LEU A 416 13.60 -44.68 37.77
N LYS A 417 13.44 -45.31 38.95
CA LYS A 417 14.32 -46.23 39.69
C LYS A 417 15.41 -46.94 38.89
#